data_AF-A0A4Y2D8W7-F1
#
_entry.id   AF-A0A4Y2D8W7-F1
#
_cell.length_a   1.000
_cell.length_b   1.000
_cell.length_c   1.000
_cell.angle_alpha   90.00
_cell.angle_beta   90.00
_cell.angle_gamma   90.00
#
_symmetry.space_group_name_H-M   'P 1'
#
loop_
_entity.id
_entity.type
_entity.pdbx_description
1 polymer ?
#
loop_
_entity_poly.entity_id
_entity_poly.type
_entity_poly.pdbx_seq_one_letter_code
_entity_poly.pdbx_strand_id
1 'polypeptide(L)'
;MDENPEMFKSRRIDCIYYARTWNSLKFGKCCDKLEEQALALTVDNGLSTRQYQRILEHAENLNCKLYPSYHKVKEAKQVYCPHSIGVTETSAEITLQTLVGHTVSRICHIEFVTEKLRLSTNNAFEVIMK
;
A
#
# COMPACT_ATOMS: atom_id res chain seq x y z
N MET A 1 -39.86 28.35 -16.69
CA MET A 1 -38.77 28.83 -17.56
C MET A 1 -37.48 28.36 -16.89
N ASP A 2 -37.18 27.05 -16.83
CA ASP A 2 -37.00 26.10 -17.95
C ASP A 2 -36.03 26.72 -18.97
N GLU A 3 -34.86 26.18 -19.29
CA GLU A 3 -34.36 24.79 -19.40
C GLU A 3 -32.86 24.78 -18.98
N ASN A 4 -32.11 23.72 -18.63
CA ASN A 4 -32.09 22.32 -19.04
C ASN A 4 -31.14 21.51 -18.09
N PRO A 5 -31.57 20.43 -17.42
CA PRO A 5 -30.72 19.60 -16.55
C PRO A 5 -30.02 18.43 -17.30
N GLU A 6 -29.69 18.59 -18.58
CA GLU A 6 -29.03 17.56 -19.41
C GLU A 6 -27.50 17.68 -19.45
N MET A 7 -26.84 18.08 -18.36
CA MET A 7 -25.38 17.94 -18.23
C MET A 7 -24.96 16.66 -17.50
N PHE A 8 -25.90 15.69 -17.41
CA PHE A 8 -25.68 14.33 -16.89
C PHE A 8 -25.49 13.28 -17.99
N LYS A 9 -25.20 13.68 -19.23
CA LYS A 9 -24.93 12.74 -20.31
C LYS A 9 -23.48 12.83 -20.76
N SER A 10 -22.78 11.73 -20.53
CA SER A 10 -21.54 11.35 -21.21
C SER A 10 -20.32 12.22 -20.90
N ARG A 11 -19.75 12.03 -19.72
CA ARG A 11 -18.29 12.01 -19.61
C ARG A 11 -17.90 10.62 -19.15
N ARG A 12 -17.38 9.83 -20.08
CA ARG A 12 -16.46 8.73 -19.73
C ARG A 12 -15.58 9.30 -18.63
N ILE A 13 -15.64 8.71 -17.44
CA ILE A 13 -14.75 9.06 -16.35
C ILE A 13 -13.36 8.77 -16.90
N ASP A 14 -12.66 9.81 -17.34
CA ASP A 14 -11.32 9.68 -17.89
C ASP A 14 -10.43 9.19 -16.75
N CYS A 15 -10.05 7.91 -16.80
CA CYS A 15 -9.12 7.32 -15.83
C CYS A 15 -7.82 8.15 -15.72
N ILE A 16 -7.48 8.88 -16.79
CA ILE A 16 -6.36 9.83 -16.87
C ILE A 16 -6.56 11.02 -15.91
N TYR A 17 -7.77 11.56 -15.80
CA TYR A 17 -8.05 12.68 -14.90
C TYR A 17 -7.88 12.26 -13.44
N TYR A 18 -8.42 11.09 -13.07
CA TYR A 18 -8.28 10.57 -11.71
C TYR A 18 -6.82 10.23 -11.37
N ALA A 19 -6.08 9.64 -12.31
CA ALA A 19 -4.65 9.35 -12.15
C ALA A 19 -3.81 10.62 -11.95
N ARG A 20 -4.15 11.73 -12.61
CA ARG A 20 -3.45 13.02 -12.44
C ARG A 20 -3.75 13.68 -11.10
N THR A 21 -4.99 13.64 -10.63
CA THR A 21 -5.36 14.16 -9.31
C THR A 21 -4.83 13.28 -8.17
N TRP A 22 -4.76 11.95 -8.36
CA TRP A 22 -4.13 11.04 -7.39
C TRP A 22 -2.63 11.29 -7.23
N ASN A 23 -1.93 11.68 -8.30
CA ASN A 23 -0.51 12.05 -8.23
C ASN A 23 -0.25 13.40 -7.53
N SER A 24 -1.27 14.27 -7.41
CA SER A 24 -1.11 15.61 -6.79
C SER A 24 -1.40 15.62 -5.28
N LEU A 25 -2.10 14.61 -4.74
CA LEU A 25 -2.12 14.40 -3.31
C LEU A 25 -0.79 13.73 -2.94
N LYS A 26 0.16 14.51 -2.44
CA LYS A 26 1.48 14.03 -1.97
C LYS A 26 1.33 13.04 -0.81
N PHE A 27 0.95 11.80 -1.11
CA PHE A 27 1.61 10.67 -0.51
C PHE A 27 2.88 10.48 -1.32
N GLY A 28 4.04 10.80 -0.72
CA GLY A 28 5.33 10.66 -1.38
C GLY A 28 5.41 9.31 -2.06
N LYS A 29 6.05 9.24 -3.25
CA LYS A 29 6.24 8.02 -4.05
C LYS A 29 6.38 6.79 -3.15
N CYS A 30 5.26 6.16 -2.84
CA CYS A 30 5.23 5.10 -1.85
C CYS A 30 5.22 3.85 -2.70
N CYS A 31 6.45 3.38 -2.92
CA CYS A 31 6.78 2.08 -3.45
C CYS A 31 6.67 1.99 -4.98
N ASP A 32 7.83 1.84 -5.64
CA ASP A 32 7.93 1.54 -7.08
C ASP A 32 7.34 0.15 -7.45
N LYS A 33 6.95 -0.65 -6.45
CA LYS A 33 6.36 -1.98 -6.64
C LYS A 33 4.84 -1.91 -6.59
N LEU A 34 4.20 -2.23 -7.72
CA LEU A 34 2.74 -2.40 -7.88
C LEU A 34 2.10 -3.28 -6.79
N GLU A 35 2.85 -4.24 -6.26
CA GLU A 35 2.41 -5.20 -5.25
C GLU A 35 2.19 -4.54 -3.88
N GLU A 36 3.04 -3.59 -3.51
CA GLU A 36 2.93 -2.82 -2.27
C GLU A 36 1.79 -1.79 -2.37
N GLN A 37 1.62 -1.16 -3.54
CA GLN A 37 0.49 -0.25 -3.80
C GLN A 37 -0.86 -0.98 -3.75
N ALA A 38 -0.95 -2.18 -4.33
CA ALA A 38 -2.15 -3.00 -4.27
C ALA A 38 -2.43 -3.51 -2.84
N LEU A 39 -1.39 -3.78 -2.05
CA LEU A 39 -1.55 -4.10 -0.64
C LEU A 39 -2.09 -2.91 0.15
N ALA A 40 -1.53 -1.71 -0.05
CA ALA A 40 -2.03 -0.48 0.57
C ALA A 40 -3.50 -0.25 0.24
N LEU A 41 -3.88 -0.36 -1.04
CA LEU A 41 -5.28 -0.27 -1.48
C LEU A 41 -6.17 -1.28 -0.74
N THR A 42 -5.71 -2.52 -0.58
CA THR A 42 -6.46 -3.58 0.11
C THR A 42 -6.65 -3.27 1.59
N VAL A 43 -5.59 -2.81 2.27
CA VAL A 43 -5.60 -2.53 3.71
C VAL A 43 -6.40 -1.26 4.02
N ASP A 44 -6.12 -0.16 3.32
CA ASP A 44 -6.72 1.15 3.57
C ASP A 44 -8.24 1.15 3.36
N ASN A 45 -8.73 0.30 2.44
CA ASN A 45 -10.15 0.16 2.12
C ASN A 45 -10.79 -1.08 2.76
N GLY A 46 -10.06 -1.86 3.56
CA GLY A 46 -10.58 -3.08 4.21
C GLY A 46 -11.13 -4.13 3.23
N LEU A 47 -10.53 -4.26 2.05
CA LEU A 47 -11.01 -5.17 1.02
C LEU A 47 -10.77 -6.63 1.41
N SER A 48 -11.79 -7.47 1.25
CA SER A 48 -11.62 -8.93 1.27
C SER A 48 -10.91 -9.41 0.01
N THR A 49 -10.29 -10.60 0.09
CA THR A 49 -9.68 -11.28 -1.06
C THR A 49 -10.64 -11.41 -2.23
N ARG A 50 -11.92 -11.73 -1.97
CA ARG A 50 -12.95 -11.86 -3.00
C ARG A 50 -13.26 -10.53 -3.68
N GLN A 51 -13.30 -9.43 -2.92
CA GLN A 51 -13.54 -8.10 -3.49
C GLN A 51 -12.35 -7.66 -4.36
N TYR A 52 -11.12 -7.88 -3.89
CA TYR A 52 -9.93 -7.59 -4.67
C TYR A 52 -9.90 -8.40 -5.98
N GLN A 53 -10.23 -9.70 -5.93
CA GLN A 53 -10.32 -10.55 -7.12
C GLN A 53 -11.36 -10.04 -8.12
N ARG A 54 -12.54 -9.60 -7.65
CA ARG A 54 -13.55 -9.00 -8.54
C ARG A 54 -13.06 -7.71 -9.22
N ILE A 55 -12.32 -6.87 -8.49
CA ILE A 55 -11.73 -5.64 -9.06
C ILE A 55 -10.70 -6.02 -10.12
N LEU A 56 -9.85 -7.02 -9.84
CA LEU A 56 -8.87 -7.54 -10.79
C LEU A 56 -9.54 -8.10 -12.05
N GLU A 57 -10.52 -9.00 -11.91
CA GLU A 57 -11.28 -9.57 -13.02
C GLU A 57 -11.97 -8.48 -13.85
N HIS A 58 -12.56 -7.47 -13.20
CA HIS A 58 -13.19 -6.36 -13.90
C HIS A 58 -12.17 -5.55 -14.72
N ALA A 59 -10.99 -5.27 -14.17
CA ALA A 59 -9.92 -4.59 -14.89
C ALA A 59 -9.40 -5.43 -16.07
N GLU A 60 -9.22 -6.73 -15.89
CA GLU A 60 -8.79 -7.67 -16.94
C GLU A 60 -9.82 -7.77 -18.07
N ASN A 61 -11.13 -7.80 -17.74
CA ASN A 61 -12.22 -7.77 -18.73
C ASN A 61 -12.22 -6.49 -19.57
N LEU A 62 -11.70 -5.39 -19.02
CA LEU A 62 -11.48 -4.13 -19.72
C LEU A 62 -10.11 -4.07 -20.43
N ASN A 63 -9.40 -5.21 -20.55
CA ASN A 63 -8.04 -5.33 -21.07
C ASN A 63 -7.01 -4.43 -20.36
N CYS A 64 -7.25 -4.10 -19.09
CA CYS A 64 -6.40 -3.24 -18.27
C CYS A 64 -5.59 -4.07 -17.27
N LYS A 65 -4.27 -4.19 -17.46
CA LYS A 65 -3.36 -4.90 -16.53
C LYS A 65 -2.81 -3.97 -15.44
N LEU A 66 -3.70 -3.33 -14.69
CA LEU A 66 -3.33 -2.33 -13.68
C LEU A 66 -2.91 -2.96 -12.34
N TYR A 67 -3.57 -4.04 -11.94
CA TYR A 67 -3.39 -4.64 -10.62
C TYR A 67 -2.58 -5.95 -10.70
N PRO A 68 -1.67 -6.19 -9.74
CA PRO A 68 -0.97 -7.46 -9.64
C PRO A 68 -1.93 -8.57 -9.18
N SER A 69 -1.55 -9.82 -9.45
CA SER A 69 -2.29 -10.98 -8.94
C SER A 69 -2.30 -10.99 -7.41
N TYR A 70 -3.36 -11.55 -6.82
CA TYR A 70 -3.49 -11.64 -5.37
C TYR A 70 -2.33 -12.42 -4.71
N HIS A 71 -1.72 -13.38 -5.42
CA HIS A 71 -0.54 -14.09 -4.95
C HIS A 71 0.60 -13.13 -4.60
N LYS A 72 0.89 -12.19 -5.50
CA LYS A 72 1.95 -11.21 -5.32
C LYS A 72 1.64 -10.22 -4.20
N VAL A 73 0.37 -9.82 -4.06
CA VAL A 73 -0.09 -9.00 -2.93
C VAL A 73 0.10 -9.73 -1.60
N LYS A 74 -0.17 -11.04 -1.57
CA LYS A 74 0.05 -11.89 -0.40
C LYS A 74 1.55 -12.00 -0.06
N GLU A 75 2.42 -12.17 -1.05
CA GLU A 75 3.87 -12.18 -0.86
C GLU A 75 4.37 -10.83 -0.30
N ALA A 76 3.91 -9.72 -0.88
CA ALA A 76 4.22 -8.38 -0.36
C ALA A 76 3.76 -8.21 1.09
N LYS A 77 2.57 -8.72 1.45
CA LYS A 77 2.07 -8.71 2.82
C LYS A 77 2.98 -9.46 3.79
N GLN A 78 3.53 -10.60 3.37
CA GLN A 78 4.41 -11.41 4.22
C GLN A 78 5.71 -10.69 4.58
N VAL A 79 6.28 -9.90 3.66
CA VAL A 79 7.48 -9.10 3.93
C VAL A 79 7.27 -8.13 5.11
N TYR A 80 6.04 -7.66 5.30
CA TYR A 80 5.69 -6.72 6.36
C TYR A 80 5.28 -7.39 7.67
N CYS A 81 5.11 -8.71 7.70
CA CYS A 81 4.90 -9.44 8.95
C CYS A 81 6.26 -9.81 9.57
N PRO A 82 6.50 -9.49 10.85
CA PRO A 82 7.71 -9.94 11.51
C PRO A 82 7.73 -11.47 11.63
N HIS A 83 8.93 -12.04 11.59
CA HIS A 83 9.14 -13.48 11.77
C HIS A 83 8.88 -13.90 13.22
N SER A 84 8.66 -15.20 13.44
CA SER A 84 8.63 -15.81 14.78
C SER A 84 7.52 -15.30 15.71
N ILE A 85 6.32 -15.05 15.17
CA ILE A 85 5.12 -14.82 15.97
C ILE A 85 4.66 -16.16 16.53
N GLY A 86 4.61 -16.30 17.85
CA GLY A 86 4.00 -17.43 18.53
C GLY A 86 2.50 -17.21 18.59
N VAL A 87 1.71 -18.10 17.98
CA VAL A 87 0.25 -18.02 18.02
C VAL A 87 -0.28 -19.30 18.65
N THR A 88 -1.08 -19.15 19.70
CA THR A 88 -1.85 -20.21 20.35
C THR A 88 -3.34 -19.93 20.13
N GLU A 89 -4.21 -20.83 20.59
CA GLU A 89 -5.67 -20.62 20.51
C GLU A 89 -6.14 -19.37 21.29
N THR A 90 -5.38 -18.97 22.32
CA THR A 90 -5.79 -17.92 23.27
C THR A 90 -4.84 -16.73 23.33
N SER A 91 -3.63 -16.83 22.77
CA SER A 91 -2.64 -15.74 22.77
C SER A 91 -1.88 -15.64 21.45
N ALA A 92 -1.38 -14.44 21.18
CA ALA A 92 -0.39 -14.21 20.14
C ALA A 92 0.73 -13.35 20.73
N GLU A 93 1.96 -13.82 20.61
CA GLU A 93 3.12 -13.25 21.27
C GLU A 93 4.27 -13.07 20.27
N ILE A 94 5.02 -12.00 20.46
CA ILE A 94 6.24 -11.73 19.70
C ILE A 94 7.26 -11.09 20.64
N THR A 95 8.54 -11.40 20.46
CA THR A 95 9.58 -10.74 21.24
C THR A 95 9.68 -9.27 20.86
N LEU A 96 9.84 -8.40 21.86
CA LEU A 96 10.00 -6.97 21.62
C LEU A 96 11.19 -6.69 20.70
N GLN A 97 12.30 -7.42 20.87
CA GLN A 97 13.49 -7.29 20.03
C GLN A 97 13.18 -7.56 18.54
N THR A 98 12.42 -8.62 18.24
CA THR A 98 12.02 -8.93 16.87
C THR A 98 11.13 -7.84 16.28
N LEU A 99 10.16 -7.35 17.06
CA LEU A 99 9.24 -6.30 16.62
C LEU A 99 9.97 -4.98 16.34
N VAL A 100 10.82 -4.54 17.27
CA VAL A 100 11.61 -3.32 17.16
C VAL A 100 12.58 -3.44 15.99
N GLY A 101 13.34 -4.53 15.90
CA GLY A 101 14.29 -4.76 14.82
C GLY A 101 13.63 -4.74 13.44
N HIS A 102 12.47 -5.40 13.29
CA HIS A 102 11.70 -5.39 12.04
C HIS A 102 11.18 -3.99 11.70
N THR A 103 10.65 -3.27 12.69
CA THR A 103 10.13 -1.90 12.50
C THR A 103 11.23 -0.92 12.10
N VAL A 104 12.37 -0.94 12.81
CA VAL A 104 13.53 -0.09 12.51
C VAL A 104 14.08 -0.41 11.13
N SER A 105 14.25 -1.69 10.80
CA SER A 105 14.69 -2.12 9.47
C SER A 105 13.81 -1.51 8.38
N ARG A 106 12.48 -1.58 8.53
CA ARG A 106 11.55 -1.00 7.56
C ARG A 106 11.64 0.52 7.45
N ILE A 107 11.72 1.22 8.58
CA ILE A 107 11.89 2.69 8.61
C ILE A 107 13.16 3.09 7.86
N CYS A 108 14.26 2.37 8.04
CA CYS A 108 15.53 2.60 7.35
C CYS A 108 15.51 2.27 5.84
N HIS A 109 14.47 1.60 5.33
CA HIS A 109 14.28 1.37 3.90
C HIS A 109 13.40 2.44 3.23
N ILE A 110 12.84 3.38 3.99
CA ILE A 110 12.08 4.50 3.43
C ILE A 110 13.09 5.51 2.88
N GLU A 111 13.08 5.76 1.56
CA GLU A 111 14.00 6.68 0.89
C GLU A 111 14.09 8.03 1.60
N PHE A 112 12.93 8.61 1.93
CA PHE A 112 12.85 9.88 2.66
C PHE A 112 13.63 9.86 3.98
N VAL A 113 13.53 8.77 4.75
CA VAL A 113 14.23 8.63 6.03
C VAL A 113 15.73 8.47 5.81
N THR A 114 16.11 7.60 4.86
CA THR A 114 17.51 7.34 4.50
C THR A 114 18.22 8.60 4.03
N GLU A 115 17.57 9.41 3.20
CA GLU A 115 18.07 10.69 2.73
C GLU A 115 18.20 11.72 3.86
N LYS A 116 17.17 11.85 4.70
CA LYS A 116 17.14 12.86 5.77
C LYS A 116 18.13 12.56 6.89
N LEU A 117 18.25 11.29 7.28
CA LEU A 117 19.15 10.86 8.36
C LEU A 117 20.57 10.59 7.87
N ARG A 118 20.83 10.65 6.55
CA ARG A 118 22.12 10.30 5.93
C ARG A 118 22.66 8.98 6.48
N LEU A 119 21.81 7.95 6.49
CA LEU A 119 22.14 6.63 7.07
C LEU A 119 23.36 5.98 6.38
N SER A 120 23.74 6.43 5.18
CA SER A 120 24.96 6.00 4.49
C SER A 120 26.26 6.48 5.15
N THR A 121 26.20 7.54 5.97
CA THR A 121 27.38 8.14 6.61
C THR A 121 27.35 8.09 8.14
N ASN A 122 26.18 7.81 8.74
CA ASN A 122 26.00 7.78 10.18
C ASN A 122 25.93 6.34 10.68
N ASN A 123 26.80 6.00 11.62
CA ASN A 123 26.90 4.62 12.15
C ASN A 123 25.99 4.37 13.36
N ALA A 124 25.33 5.40 13.90
CA ALA A 124 24.46 5.29 15.06
C ALA A 124 23.29 6.29 14.99
N PHE A 125 22.11 5.84 15.41
CA PHE A 125 20.91 6.65 15.58
C PHE A 125 20.06 6.07 16.72
N GLU A 126 19.27 6.92 17.36
CA GLU A 126 18.37 6.53 18.45
C GLU A 126 16.93 6.48 17.95
N VAL A 127 16.20 5.45 18.35
CA VAL A 127 14.78 5.26 18.01
C VAL A 127 13.97 5.37 19.29
N ILE A 128 13.17 6.42 19.39
CA ILE A 128 12.28 6.65 20.52
C ILE A 128 10.91 6.11 20.14
N MET A 129 10.45 5.09 20.87
CA MET A 129 9.13 4.46 20.68
C MET A 129 8.22 4.80 21.87
N LYS A 130 6.93 4.93 21.59
CA LYS A 130 5.89 5.19 22.59
C LYS A 130 5.26 3.89 23.07
#